data_AF-A0A9N8DN41-F1
#
_entry.id   AF-A0A9N8DN41-F1
#
_cell.length_a   1.000
_cell.length_b   1.000
_cell.length_c   1.000
_cell.angle_alpha   90.00
_cell.angle_beta   90.00
_cell.angle_gamma   90.00
#
_symmetry.space_group_name_H-M   'P 1'
#
loop_
_entity.id
_entity.type
_entity.pdbx_description
1 polymer ?
#
loop_
_entity_poly.entity_id
_entity_poly.type
_entity_poly.pdbx_seq_one_letter_code
_entity_poly.pdbx_strand_id
1 'polypeptide(L)'
;MTYHNPSSWRPSFVSLAFTTVAATSTYYLYQCVSQYGWEGTLWLIWEGDPYPPLVRDEFHALRDVEASLDGEAKILDRLEEAYQRAQLDSVDGASSATLLEQWNQNLPKRNLDKLMARVNHNLDLFASKVDAVPSNKHADLKPLKKQLSNRIVQLMKRADICVAQYSAGQQQQHEQETQPTD
;
A
#
# COMPACT_ATOMS: atom_id res chain seq x y z
N MET A 1 79.78 -21.76 -4.68
CA MET A 1 79.48 -20.52 -5.43
C MET A 1 78.17 -20.72 -6.16
N THR A 2 77.06 -20.30 -5.55
CA THR A 2 75.72 -20.32 -6.15
C THR A 2 75.44 -18.93 -6.72
N TYR A 3 75.28 -18.86 -8.04
CA TYR A 3 74.93 -17.62 -8.74
C TYR A 3 73.45 -17.31 -8.48
N HIS A 4 73.18 -16.27 -7.68
CA HIS A 4 71.86 -15.64 -7.63
C HIS A 4 71.62 -14.96 -8.97
N ASN A 5 70.62 -15.43 -9.72
CA ASN A 5 70.19 -14.84 -10.98
C ASN A 5 69.22 -13.66 -10.67
N PRO A 6 69.60 -12.39 -10.89
CA PRO A 6 68.74 -11.24 -10.61
C PRO A 6 67.85 -10.95 -11.82
N SER A 7 67.05 -11.92 -12.27
CA SER A 7 66.12 -11.71 -13.39
C SER A 7 64.72 -12.14 -12.98
N SER A 8 63.86 -11.14 -12.69
CA SER A 8 62.43 -11.13 -13.10
C SER A 8 61.53 -10.20 -12.26
N TRP A 9 62.04 -9.14 -11.62
CA TRP A 9 61.17 -8.11 -11.00
C TRP A 9 60.66 -7.07 -12.01
N ARG A 10 60.34 -7.49 -13.24
CA ARG A 10 59.56 -6.64 -14.14
C ARG A 10 58.11 -7.04 -13.97
N PRO A 11 57.28 -6.25 -13.26
CA PRO A 11 55.85 -6.50 -13.25
C PRO A 11 55.40 -6.50 -14.71
N SER A 12 54.90 -7.64 -15.17
CA SER A 12 54.26 -7.70 -16.48
C SER A 12 53.13 -6.68 -16.52
N PHE A 13 52.89 -6.06 -17.67
CA PHE A 13 51.76 -5.13 -17.85
C PHE A 13 50.43 -5.73 -17.37
N VAL A 14 50.29 -7.06 -17.46
CA VAL A 14 49.17 -7.83 -16.93
C VAL A 14 49.06 -7.73 -15.40
N SER A 15 50.16 -7.86 -14.66
CA SER A 15 50.17 -7.70 -13.20
C SER A 15 49.74 -6.30 -12.79
N LEU A 16 50.21 -5.27 -13.50
CA LEU A 16 49.85 -3.88 -13.26
C LEU A 16 48.36 -3.64 -13.53
N ALA A 17 47.84 -4.16 -14.65
CA ALA A 17 46.42 -4.08 -14.98
C ALA A 17 45.52 -4.81 -13.98
N PHE A 18 45.92 -5.99 -13.49
CA PHE A 18 45.17 -6.70 -12.44
C PHE A 18 45.13 -5.92 -11.13
N THR A 19 46.27 -5.34 -10.72
CA THR A 19 46.31 -4.55 -9.48
C THR A 19 45.45 -3.28 -9.56
N THR A 20 45.39 -2.62 -10.72
CA THR A 20 44.54 -1.43 -10.89
C THR A 20 43.05 -1.79 -10.89
N VAL A 21 42.65 -2.87 -11.58
CA VAL A 21 41.26 -3.36 -11.55
C VAL A 21 40.86 -3.82 -10.16
N ALA A 22 41.74 -4.52 -9.44
CA ALA A 22 41.48 -4.94 -8.06
C ALA A 22 41.34 -3.74 -7.12
N ALA A 23 42.19 -2.73 -7.24
CA ALA A 23 42.12 -1.53 -6.41
C ALA A 23 40.84 -0.71 -6.67
N THR A 24 40.48 -0.52 -7.94
CA THR A 24 39.26 0.22 -8.30
C THR A 24 38.00 -0.54 -7.88
N SER A 25 37.92 -1.85 -8.15
CA SER A 25 36.78 -2.67 -7.72
C SER A 25 36.62 -2.71 -6.20
N THR A 26 37.72 -2.82 -5.45
CA THR A 26 37.68 -2.77 -3.97
C THR A 26 37.21 -1.41 -3.48
N TYR A 27 37.64 -0.31 -4.11
CA TYR A 27 37.19 1.04 -3.76
C TYR A 27 35.69 1.23 -4.01
N TYR A 28 35.19 0.78 -5.17
CA TYR A 28 33.75 0.83 -5.47
C TYR A 28 32.93 -0.05 -4.52
N LEU A 29 33.39 -1.27 -4.24
CA LEU A 29 32.75 -2.15 -3.24
C LEU A 29 32.73 -1.51 -1.86
N TYR A 30 33.83 -0.90 -1.44
CA TYR A 30 33.89 -0.20 -0.16
C TYR A 30 32.91 0.98 -0.12
N GLN A 31 32.82 1.78 -1.19
CA GLN A 31 31.83 2.85 -1.29
C GLN A 31 30.40 2.30 -1.22
N CYS A 32 30.08 1.24 -1.98
CA CYS A 32 28.77 0.60 -1.94
C CYS A 32 28.45 0.07 -0.53
N VAL A 33 29.36 -0.66 0.11
CA VAL A 33 29.15 -1.18 1.47
C VAL A 33 29.00 -0.05 2.48
N SER A 34 29.73 1.06 2.33
CA SER A 34 29.62 2.23 3.22
C SER A 34 28.30 2.97 3.06
N GLN A 35 27.72 3.00 1.86
CA GLN A 35 26.48 3.72 1.55
C GLN A 35 25.22 2.85 1.78
N TYR A 36 25.28 1.57 1.45
CA TYR A 36 24.14 0.65 1.42
C TYR A 36 24.19 -0.44 2.48
N GLY A 37 25.31 -0.60 3.18
CA GLY A 37 25.59 -1.77 4.01
C GLY A 37 25.90 -3.02 3.18
N TRP A 38 26.34 -4.09 3.85
CA TRP A 38 26.63 -5.38 3.19
C TRP A 38 25.40 -6.01 2.55
N GLU A 39 24.25 -5.93 3.22
CA GLU A 39 22.98 -6.48 2.73
C GLU A 39 22.46 -5.71 1.51
N GLY A 40 22.53 -4.36 1.54
CA GLY A 40 22.16 -3.53 0.40
C GLY A 40 23.09 -3.74 -0.80
N THR A 41 24.39 -3.97 -0.56
CA THR A 41 25.36 -4.26 -1.64
C THR A 41 25.11 -5.62 -2.28
N LEU A 42 24.78 -6.66 -1.49
CA LEU A 42 24.39 -7.96 -2.03
C LEU A 42 23.12 -7.86 -2.89
N TRP A 43 22.12 -7.11 -2.41
CA TRP A 43 20.90 -6.83 -3.17
C TRP A 43 21.15 -6.04 -4.45
N LEU A 44 22.02 -5.03 -4.43
CA LEU A 44 22.39 -4.27 -5.62
C LEU A 44 23.03 -5.19 -6.68
N ILE A 45 23.90 -6.10 -6.25
CA ILE A 45 24.59 -7.05 -7.15
C ILE A 45 23.62 -8.12 -7.67
N TRP A 46 22.67 -8.58 -6.83
CA TRP A 46 21.81 -9.70 -7.15
C TRP A 46 20.49 -9.30 -7.83
N GLU A 47 19.80 -8.32 -7.28
CA GLU A 47 18.47 -7.87 -7.70
C GLU A 47 18.52 -6.58 -8.54
N GLY A 48 19.64 -5.86 -8.50
CA GLY A 48 19.77 -4.54 -9.13
C GLY A 48 19.04 -3.42 -8.37
N ASP A 49 18.66 -3.63 -7.11
CA ASP A 49 17.98 -2.64 -6.29
C ASP A 49 18.97 -1.59 -5.74
N PRO A 50 18.88 -0.30 -6.13
CA PRO A 50 19.79 0.74 -5.68
C PRO A 50 19.37 1.39 -4.35
N TYR A 51 18.28 0.97 -3.71
CA TYR A 51 17.79 1.66 -2.51
C TYR A 51 18.51 1.19 -1.23
N PRO A 52 18.87 2.12 -0.33
CA PRO A 52 19.40 1.76 0.98
C PRO A 52 18.30 1.15 1.87
N PRO A 53 18.65 0.38 2.91
CA PRO A 53 17.69 -0.40 3.69
C PRO A 53 16.50 0.40 4.25
N LEU A 54 16.75 1.58 4.82
CA LEU A 54 15.70 2.43 5.38
C LEU A 54 14.64 2.84 4.34
N VAL A 55 15.07 3.10 3.10
CA VAL A 55 14.18 3.52 2.01
C VAL A 55 13.39 2.34 1.49
N ARG A 56 14.02 1.17 1.47
CA ARG A 56 13.35 -0.08 1.15
C ARG A 56 12.24 -0.39 2.16
N ASP A 57 12.50 -0.21 3.45
CA ASP A 57 11.49 -0.36 4.51
C ASP A 57 10.32 0.61 4.31
N GLU A 58 10.60 1.85 3.92
CA GLU A 58 9.57 2.85 3.58
C GLU A 58 8.73 2.41 2.36
N PHE A 59 9.36 1.86 1.31
CA PHE A 59 8.65 1.29 0.16
C PHE A 59 7.80 0.08 0.55
N HIS A 60 8.33 -0.83 1.37
CA HIS A 60 7.58 -1.98 1.86
C HIS A 60 6.37 -1.54 2.68
N ALA A 61 6.53 -0.58 3.58
CA ALA A 61 5.42 -0.03 4.35
C ALA A 61 4.31 0.55 3.46
N LEU A 62 4.67 1.28 2.39
CA LEU A 62 3.69 1.81 1.43
C LEU A 62 3.02 0.70 0.61
N ARG A 63 3.77 -0.34 0.19
CA ARG A 63 3.22 -1.50 -0.52
C ARG A 63 2.27 -2.33 0.36
N ASP A 64 2.57 -2.48 1.63
CA ASP A 64 1.70 -3.18 2.57
C ASP A 64 0.38 -2.44 2.75
N VAL A 65 0.42 -1.10 2.79
CA VAL A 65 -0.79 -0.27 2.79
C VAL A 65 -1.55 -0.42 1.47
N GLU A 66 -0.86 -0.41 0.33
CA GLU A 66 -1.48 -0.61 -0.99
C GLU A 66 -2.23 -1.94 -1.07
N ALA A 67 -1.60 -3.05 -0.66
CA ALA A 67 -2.23 -4.37 -0.63
C ALA A 67 -3.44 -4.42 0.32
N SER A 68 -3.35 -3.71 1.45
CA SER A 68 -4.47 -3.60 2.40
C SER A 68 -5.62 -2.76 1.84
N LEU A 69 -5.32 -1.68 1.12
CA LEU A 69 -6.31 -0.83 0.43
C LEU A 69 -7.02 -1.58 -0.69
N ASP A 70 -6.33 -2.46 -1.42
CA ASP A 70 -6.98 -3.35 -2.40
C ASP A 70 -8.03 -4.25 -1.73
N GLY A 71 -7.76 -4.69 -0.51
CA GLY A 71 -8.71 -5.46 0.30
C GLY A 71 -9.96 -4.66 0.64
N GLU A 72 -9.80 -3.43 1.15
CA GLU A 72 -10.94 -2.57 1.51
C GLU A 72 -11.71 -2.09 0.28
N ALA A 73 -11.02 -1.79 -0.83
CA ALA A 73 -11.66 -1.43 -2.10
C ALA A 73 -12.62 -2.53 -2.56
N LYS A 74 -12.19 -3.80 -2.52
CA LYS A 74 -13.04 -4.95 -2.85
C LYS A 74 -14.23 -5.11 -1.91
N ILE A 75 -14.08 -4.76 -0.63
CA ILE A 75 -15.19 -4.79 0.33
C ILE A 75 -16.20 -3.70 -0.02
N LEU A 76 -15.73 -2.51 -0.36
CA LEU A 76 -16.56 -1.38 -0.75
C LEU A 76 -17.29 -1.64 -2.08
N ASP A 77 -16.62 -2.24 -3.06
CA ASP A 77 -17.24 -2.68 -4.32
C ASP A 77 -18.40 -3.64 -4.04
N ARG A 78 -18.22 -4.61 -3.15
CA ARG A 78 -19.29 -5.55 -2.75
C ARG A 78 -20.44 -4.87 -2.01
N LEU A 79 -20.14 -3.86 -1.18
CA LEU A 79 -21.15 -3.07 -0.48
C LEU A 79 -22.03 -2.31 -1.47
N GLU A 80 -21.40 -1.66 -2.45
CA GLU A 80 -22.08 -0.91 -3.51
C GLU A 80 -22.88 -1.85 -4.43
N GLU A 81 -22.32 -3.00 -4.82
CA GLU A 81 -23.06 -4.01 -5.58
C GLU A 81 -24.29 -4.53 -4.82
N ALA A 82 -24.15 -4.79 -3.52
CA ALA A 82 -25.27 -5.24 -2.70
C ALA A 82 -26.37 -4.16 -2.57
N TYR A 83 -25.97 -2.89 -2.50
CA TYR A 83 -26.89 -1.75 -2.51
C TYR A 83 -27.62 -1.65 -3.85
N GLN A 84 -26.90 -1.74 -4.97
CA GLN A 84 -27.49 -1.71 -6.30
C GLN A 84 -28.46 -2.87 -6.53
N ARG A 85 -28.12 -4.08 -6.06
CA ARG A 85 -29.05 -5.22 -6.09
C ARG A 85 -30.29 -4.95 -5.26
N ALA A 86 -30.14 -4.41 -4.04
CA ALA A 86 -31.28 -4.03 -3.22
C ALA A 86 -32.17 -2.99 -3.91
N GLN A 87 -31.59 -2.01 -4.61
CA GLN A 87 -32.38 -1.06 -5.42
C GLN A 87 -33.16 -1.75 -6.54
N LEU A 88 -32.56 -2.71 -7.23
CA LEU A 88 -33.22 -3.45 -8.32
C LEU A 88 -34.31 -4.42 -7.81
N ASP A 89 -34.10 -5.01 -6.63
CA ASP A 89 -35.04 -5.94 -6.00
C ASP A 89 -36.18 -5.21 -5.25
N SER A 90 -36.02 -3.90 -5.01
CA SER A 90 -37.06 -3.07 -4.42
C SER A 90 -38.08 -2.68 -5.51
N VAL A 91 -39.34 -3.06 -5.31
CA VAL A 91 -40.45 -2.71 -6.23
C VAL A 91 -40.64 -1.19 -6.26
N ASP A 92 -41.04 -0.62 -7.39
CA ASP A 92 -41.35 0.81 -7.52
C ASP A 92 -42.28 1.28 -6.39
N GLY A 93 -41.75 2.14 -5.50
CA GLY A 93 -42.45 2.64 -4.31
C GLY A 93 -42.07 1.98 -2.98
N ALA A 94 -41.10 1.06 -2.96
CA ALA A 94 -40.56 0.50 -1.72
C ALA A 94 -39.98 1.59 -0.81
N SER A 95 -40.28 1.50 0.48
CA SER A 95 -39.71 2.41 1.49
C SER A 95 -38.20 2.20 1.59
N SER A 96 -37.44 3.24 1.95
CA SER A 96 -35.98 3.09 2.16
C SER A 96 -35.67 2.12 3.29
N ALA A 97 -36.61 1.89 4.21
CA ALA A 97 -36.57 0.84 5.22
C ALA A 97 -36.46 -0.57 4.61
N THR A 98 -37.29 -0.84 3.58
CA THR A 98 -37.29 -2.13 2.87
C THR A 98 -35.98 -2.31 2.08
N LEU A 99 -35.51 -1.23 1.44
CA LEU A 99 -34.24 -1.21 0.72
C LEU A 99 -33.06 -1.50 1.66
N LEU A 100 -33.05 -0.90 2.86
CA LEU A 100 -32.02 -1.14 3.87
C LEU A 100 -31.98 -2.61 4.30
N GLU A 101 -33.15 -3.21 4.50
CA GLU A 101 -33.26 -4.63 4.86
C GLU A 101 -32.72 -5.52 3.73
N GLN A 102 -33.16 -5.28 2.48
CA GLN A 102 -32.67 -6.01 1.30
C GLN A 102 -31.16 -5.83 1.11
N TRP A 103 -30.62 -4.63 1.36
CA TRP A 103 -29.18 -4.39 1.31
C TRP A 103 -28.43 -5.25 2.33
N ASN A 104 -28.91 -5.31 3.57
CA ASN A 104 -28.30 -6.14 4.61
C ASN A 104 -28.45 -7.65 4.31
N GLN A 105 -29.52 -8.06 3.63
CA GLN A 105 -29.73 -9.45 3.20
C GLN A 105 -28.80 -9.87 2.06
N ASN A 106 -28.46 -8.94 1.15
CA ASN A 106 -27.57 -9.19 0.02
C ASN A 106 -26.08 -9.29 0.40
N LEU A 107 -25.73 -9.07 1.68
CA LEU A 107 -24.36 -9.19 2.19
C LEU A 107 -24.07 -10.60 2.74
N PRO A 108 -22.88 -11.16 2.45
CA PRO A 108 -22.50 -12.50 2.93
C PRO A 108 -22.39 -12.58 4.46
N LYS A 109 -22.19 -11.44 5.14
CA LYS A 109 -22.23 -11.31 6.59
C LYS A 109 -23.23 -10.21 6.92
N ARG A 110 -24.38 -10.60 7.49
CA ARG A 110 -25.51 -9.73 7.84
C ARG A 110 -25.19 -8.75 8.98
N ASN A 111 -24.26 -7.85 8.77
CA ASN A 111 -23.87 -6.80 9.72
C ASN A 111 -23.32 -5.60 8.94
N LEU A 112 -24.20 -4.92 8.20
CA LEU A 112 -23.85 -3.78 7.36
C LEU A 112 -23.18 -2.66 8.16
N ASP A 113 -23.74 -2.28 9.31
CA ASP A 113 -23.22 -1.24 10.20
C ASP A 113 -21.77 -1.50 10.63
N LYS A 114 -21.52 -2.69 11.19
CA LYS A 114 -20.17 -3.10 11.62
C LYS A 114 -19.18 -3.12 10.45
N LEU A 115 -19.63 -3.50 9.25
CA LEU A 115 -18.78 -3.52 8.08
C LEU A 115 -18.41 -2.08 7.65
N MET A 116 -19.39 -1.17 7.59
CA MET A 116 -19.15 0.24 7.28
C MET A 116 -18.22 0.91 8.29
N ALA A 117 -18.48 0.73 9.59
CA ALA A 117 -17.64 1.26 10.65
C ALA A 117 -16.19 0.75 10.55
N ARG A 118 -16.02 -0.55 10.22
CA ARG A 118 -14.70 -1.13 10.01
C ARG A 118 -13.98 -0.54 8.81
N VAL A 119 -14.66 -0.43 7.66
CA VAL A 119 -14.05 0.13 6.43
C VAL A 119 -13.60 1.56 6.70
N ASN A 120 -14.46 2.38 7.31
CA ASN A 120 -14.14 3.77 7.62
C ASN A 120 -12.91 3.88 8.56
N HIS A 121 -12.92 3.13 9.66
CA HIS A 121 -11.79 3.09 10.58
C HIS A 121 -10.48 2.62 9.92
N ASN A 122 -10.56 1.61 9.06
CA ASN A 122 -9.39 1.11 8.34
C ASN A 122 -8.84 2.14 7.35
N LEU A 123 -9.69 2.88 6.64
CA LEU A 123 -9.27 3.94 5.73
C LEU A 123 -8.56 5.08 6.47
N ASP A 124 -9.06 5.51 7.62
CA ASP A 124 -8.38 6.49 8.49
C ASP A 124 -7.03 5.97 8.98
N LEU A 125 -6.98 4.69 9.40
CA LEU A 125 -5.73 4.05 9.81
C LEU A 125 -4.72 4.04 8.65
N PHE A 126 -5.14 3.71 7.44
CA PHE A 126 -4.26 3.73 6.27
C PHE A 126 -3.80 5.13 5.91
N ALA A 127 -4.67 6.15 6.01
CA ALA A 127 -4.26 7.55 5.84
C ALA A 127 -3.14 7.91 6.81
N SER A 128 -3.29 7.57 8.09
CA SER A 128 -2.26 7.83 9.11
C SER A 128 -0.95 7.10 8.83
N LYS A 129 -1.00 5.85 8.35
CA LYS A 129 0.19 5.06 7.99
C LYS A 129 0.93 5.67 6.80
N VAL A 130 0.21 6.07 5.76
CA VAL A 130 0.81 6.74 4.59
C VAL A 130 1.45 8.06 5.01
N ASP A 131 0.78 8.84 5.86
CA ASP A 131 1.29 10.11 6.35
C ASP A 131 2.54 9.96 7.22
N ALA A 132 2.62 8.89 8.02
CA ALA A 132 3.77 8.57 8.87
C ALA A 132 5.04 8.25 8.08
N VAL A 133 4.95 7.80 6.83
CA VAL A 133 6.13 7.52 5.99
C VAL A 133 6.82 8.84 5.61
N PRO A 134 8.09 9.06 5.99
CA PRO A 134 8.80 10.30 5.68
C PRO A 134 9.08 10.39 4.17
N SER A 135 8.64 11.46 3.52
CA SER A 135 8.80 11.64 2.06
C SER A 135 9.97 12.56 1.67
N ASN A 136 10.67 13.14 2.64
CA ASN A 136 11.61 14.24 2.42
C ASN A 136 12.94 13.84 1.77
N LYS A 137 13.23 12.54 1.61
CA LYS A 137 14.57 12.06 1.24
C LYS A 137 14.67 11.42 -0.14
N HIS A 138 13.57 10.92 -0.72
CA HIS A 138 13.60 10.19 -1.99
C HIS A 138 12.52 10.66 -2.96
N ALA A 139 12.96 11.00 -4.18
CA ALA A 139 12.09 11.51 -5.24
C ALA A 139 11.00 10.50 -5.64
N ASP A 140 11.28 9.21 -5.53
CA ASP A 140 10.39 8.13 -5.96
C ASP A 140 9.31 7.76 -4.92
N LEU A 141 9.55 8.02 -3.64
CA LEU A 141 8.57 7.80 -2.57
C LEU A 141 7.44 8.83 -2.60
N LYS A 142 7.76 10.07 -2.99
CA LYS A 142 6.79 11.18 -3.04
C LYS A 142 5.61 10.92 -4.00
N PRO A 143 5.81 10.50 -5.27
CA PRO A 143 4.69 10.19 -6.16
C PRO A 143 3.88 8.98 -5.66
N LEU A 144 4.53 7.94 -5.14
CA LEU A 144 3.83 6.76 -4.59
C LEU A 144 2.95 7.15 -3.39
N LYS A 145 3.51 7.89 -2.43
CA LYS A 145 2.76 8.42 -1.27
C LYS A 145 1.54 9.24 -1.73
N LYS A 146 1.74 10.16 -2.68
CA LYS A 146 0.65 10.98 -3.24
C LYS A 146 -0.42 10.12 -3.93
N GLN A 147 -0.02 9.12 -4.71
CA GLN A 147 -0.94 8.19 -5.37
C GLN A 147 -1.79 7.46 -4.33
N LEU A 148 -1.19 6.92 -3.27
CA LEU A 148 -1.90 6.22 -2.20
C LEU A 148 -2.82 7.16 -1.41
N SER A 149 -2.37 8.36 -1.04
CA SER A 149 -3.22 9.37 -0.39
C SER A 149 -4.45 9.71 -1.24
N ASN A 150 -4.27 9.95 -2.54
CA ASN A 150 -5.39 10.23 -3.44
C ASN A 150 -6.37 9.05 -3.52
N ARG A 151 -5.83 7.83 -3.56
CA ARG A 151 -6.64 6.61 -3.60
C ARG A 151 -7.43 6.41 -2.31
N ILE A 152 -6.83 6.67 -1.15
CA ILE A 152 -7.52 6.64 0.15
C ILE A 152 -8.65 7.65 0.17
N VAL A 153 -8.41 8.90 -0.25
CA VAL A 153 -9.45 9.93 -0.31
C VAL A 153 -10.61 9.53 -1.23
N GLN A 154 -10.34 8.87 -2.35
CA GLN A 154 -11.40 8.35 -3.23
C GLN A 154 -12.23 7.26 -2.54
N LEU A 155 -11.59 6.33 -1.83
CA LEU A 155 -12.28 5.28 -1.08
C LEU A 155 -13.09 5.85 0.10
N MET A 156 -12.56 6.86 0.81
CA MET A 156 -13.28 7.55 1.88
C MET A 156 -14.56 8.21 1.35
N LYS A 157 -14.47 8.94 0.23
CA LYS A 157 -15.67 9.53 -0.40
C LYS A 157 -16.74 8.50 -0.76
N ARG A 158 -16.31 7.34 -1.27
CA ARG A 158 -17.23 6.23 -1.59
C ARG A 158 -17.85 5.64 -0.32
N ALA A 159 -17.06 5.48 0.74
CA ALA A 159 -17.54 5.03 2.04
C ALA A 159 -18.55 6.03 2.65
N ASP A 160 -18.28 7.33 2.58
CA ASP A 160 -19.19 8.39 3.04
C ASP A 160 -20.54 8.34 2.33
N ILE A 161 -20.54 8.10 1.00
CA ILE A 161 -21.78 7.91 0.23
C ILE A 161 -22.58 6.71 0.76
N CYS A 162 -21.91 5.58 1.01
CA CYS A 162 -22.55 4.40 1.57
C CYS A 162 -23.14 4.69 2.96
N VAL A 163 -22.39 5.37 3.83
CA VAL A 163 -22.83 5.75 5.18
C VAL A 163 -24.03 6.71 5.13
N ALA A 164 -24.02 7.67 4.20
CA ALA A 164 -25.14 8.58 4.00
C ALA A 164 -26.41 7.82 3.56
N GLN A 165 -26.28 6.88 2.62
CA GLN A 165 -27.39 6.02 2.17
C GLN A 165 -27.95 5.17 3.32
N TYR A 166 -27.06 4.59 4.13
CA TYR A 166 -27.44 3.80 5.31
C TYR A 166 -28.19 4.65 6.34
N SER A 167 -27.67 5.84 6.64
CA SER A 167 -28.27 6.76 7.62
C SER A 167 -29.65 7.24 7.19
N ALA A 168 -29.84 7.52 5.90
CA ALA A 168 -31.14 7.88 5.34
C ALA A 168 -32.18 6.74 5.48
N GLY A 169 -31.76 5.48 5.27
CA GLY A 169 -32.62 4.31 5.48
C GLY A 169 -33.05 4.12 6.94
N GLN A 170 -32.14 4.37 7.88
CA GLN A 170 -32.39 4.27 9.33
C GLN A 170 -33.41 5.31 9.83
N GLN A 171 -33.28 6.58 9.39
CA GLN A 171 -34.21 7.64 9.78
C GLN A 171 -35.66 7.32 9.39
N GLN A 172 -35.87 6.77 8.18
CA GLN A 172 -37.20 6.40 7.71
C GLN A 172 -37.78 5.19 8.44
N GLN A 173 -36.96 4.26 8.92
CA GLN A 173 -37.42 3.15 9.77
C GLN A 173 -38.00 3.67 11.08
N HIS A 174 -37.30 4.60 11.76
CA HIS A 174 -37.79 5.19 13.00
C HIS A 174 -39.05 6.04 12.80
N GLU A 175 -39.19 6.74 11.67
CA GLU A 175 -40.42 7.48 11.33
C GLU A 175 -41.61 6.54 11.12
N GLN A 176 -41.41 5.37 10.50
CA GLN A 176 -42.48 4.37 10.32
C GLN A 176 -42.90 3.71 11.64
N GLU A 177 -41.97 3.47 12.56
CA GLU A 177 -42.27 2.89 13.88
C GLU A 177 -43.02 3.85 14.82
N THR A 178 -42.91 5.17 14.58
CA THR A 178 -43.50 6.21 15.43
C THR A 178 -44.87 6.71 14.95
N GLN A 179 -45.32 6.33 13.76
CA GLN A 179 -46.69 6.63 13.31
C GLN A 179 -47.70 5.69 14.00
N PRO A 180 -48.70 6.22 14.73
CA PRO A 180 -49.74 5.39 15.34
C PRO A 180 -50.57 4.72 14.25
N THR A 181 -50.71 3.40 14.36
CA THR A 181 -51.68 2.63 13.57
C THR A 181 -53.08 2.97 14.07
N ASP A 182 -53.75 3.89 13.37
CA ASP A 182 -55.18 4.18 13.52
C ASP A 182 -56.06 3.05 12.95
#